data_AF-A0A256ZFY4-F1
#
_entry.id   AF-A0A256ZFY4-F1
#
_cell.length_a   1.000
_cell.length_b   1.000
_cell.length_c   1.000
_cell.angle_alpha   90.00
_cell.angle_beta   90.00
_cell.angle_gamma   90.00
#
_symmetry.space_group_name_H-M   'P 1'
#
loop_
_entity.id
_entity.type
_entity.pdbx_description
1 polymer ?
#
loop_
_entity_poly.entity_id
_entity_poly.type
_entity_poly.pdbx_seq_one_letter_code
_entity_poly.pdbx_strand_id
1 'polypeptide(L)'
;MKLAFKILIPSLILLSAILLPYLLSYRVTETPLPFIKLVYGSNNTEISFTIKGSLKINGSEYIIVEKTSTKEHTTYFVECDTRKIFYLTKADDKQYLGFSGIYTVLWFTKPPKANETVPILDHYGVVSNIYDNSFNLRDYYGVNLHYEKVDDVYVLSSYGELKLKNIVLKEGGLMEKSLTYILIVGLVATALILSTDLILLRILRRKT
;
A
#
# COMPACT_ATOMS: atom_id res chain seq x y z
N MET A 1 -45.33 0.86 -20.39
CA MET A 1 -44.39 0.26 -19.41
C MET A 1 -43.20 -0.47 -20.04
N LYS A 2 -43.40 -1.39 -21.00
CA LYS A 2 -42.30 -2.17 -21.63
C LYS A 2 -41.17 -1.32 -22.23
N LEU A 3 -41.48 -0.16 -22.80
CA LEU A 3 -40.50 0.68 -23.51
C LEU A 3 -39.55 1.42 -22.56
N ALA A 4 -40.05 1.87 -21.40
CA ALA A 4 -39.23 2.53 -20.38
C ALA A 4 -38.23 1.54 -19.74
N PHE A 5 -38.67 0.31 -19.45
CA PHE A 5 -37.80 -0.76 -18.95
C PHE A 5 -36.69 -1.15 -19.95
N LYS A 6 -37.00 -1.14 -21.25
CA LYS A 6 -36.02 -1.41 -22.32
C LYS A 6 -34.90 -0.37 -22.41
N ILE A 7 -35.08 0.80 -21.82
CA ILE A 7 -34.09 1.90 -21.79
C ILE A 7 -33.39 1.92 -20.43
N LEU A 8 -34.17 1.82 -19.35
CA LEU A 8 -33.66 1.85 -17.97
C LEU A 8 -32.59 0.77 -17.70
N ILE A 9 -32.81 -0.46 -18.16
CA ILE A 9 -31.89 -1.59 -17.89
C ILE A 9 -30.52 -1.36 -18.56
N PRO A 10 -30.44 -1.08 -19.89
CA PRO A 10 -29.17 -0.70 -20.52
C PRO A 10 -28.48 0.49 -19.86
N SER A 11 -29.24 1.51 -19.44
CA SER A 11 -28.71 2.71 -18.78
C SER A 11 -28.07 2.41 -17.42
N LEU A 12 -28.67 1.52 -16.63
CA LEU A 12 -28.09 1.05 -15.37
C LEU A 12 -26.82 0.23 -15.59
N ILE A 13 -26.80 -0.63 -16.61
CA ILE A 13 -25.61 -1.41 -16.98
C ILE A 13 -24.48 -0.47 -17.42
N LEU A 14 -24.79 0.52 -18.24
CA LEU A 14 -23.82 1.51 -18.73
C LEU A 14 -23.25 2.34 -17.58
N LEU A 15 -24.11 2.84 -16.68
CA LEU A 15 -23.67 3.58 -15.50
C LEU A 15 -22.75 2.71 -14.61
N SER A 16 -23.12 1.44 -14.42
CA SER A 16 -22.31 0.49 -13.65
C SER A 16 -20.94 0.25 -14.31
N ALA A 17 -20.91 0.08 -15.63
CA ALA A 17 -19.67 -0.09 -16.39
C ALA A 17 -18.75 1.14 -16.33
N ILE A 18 -19.32 2.36 -16.28
CA ILE A 18 -18.56 3.60 -16.12
C ILE A 18 -17.96 3.70 -14.71
N LEU A 19 -18.72 3.35 -13.67
CA LEU A 19 -18.28 3.50 -12.28
C LEU A 19 -17.35 2.36 -11.80
N LEU A 20 -17.49 1.16 -12.36
CA LEU A 20 -16.77 -0.04 -11.91
C LEU A 20 -15.24 0.11 -11.89
N PRO A 21 -14.57 0.68 -12.91
CA PRO A 21 -13.11 0.88 -12.87
C PRO A 21 -12.66 1.74 -11.69
N TYR A 22 -13.40 2.81 -11.38
CA TYR A 22 -13.07 3.71 -10.29
C TYR A 22 -13.30 3.05 -8.92
N LEU A 23 -14.37 2.27 -8.78
CA LEU A 23 -14.64 1.48 -7.57
C LEU A 23 -13.60 0.38 -7.34
N LEU A 24 -13.09 -0.22 -8.41
CA LEU A 24 -12.02 -1.23 -8.33
C LEU A 24 -10.68 -0.60 -7.95
N SER A 25 -10.30 0.53 -8.55
CA SER A 25 -9.09 1.27 -8.18
C SER A 25 -9.13 1.79 -6.73
N TYR A 26 -10.31 2.14 -6.23
CA TYR A 26 -10.52 2.53 -4.83
C TYR A 26 -10.19 1.42 -3.83
N ARG A 27 -10.46 0.14 -4.17
CA ARG A 27 -10.15 -1.00 -3.28
C ARG A 27 -8.67 -1.35 -3.20
N VAL A 28 -7.86 -0.98 -4.20
CA VAL A 28 -6.47 -1.44 -4.34
C VAL A 28 -5.47 -0.51 -3.63
N THR A 29 -5.90 0.67 -3.16
CA THR A 29 -5.01 1.73 -2.67
C THR A 29 -4.81 1.80 -1.16
N GLU A 30 -5.58 1.07 -0.36
CA GLU A 30 -5.42 1.03 1.10
C GLU A 30 -4.25 0.12 1.51
N THR A 31 -3.04 0.65 1.40
CA THR A 31 -1.91 0.09 2.15
C THR A 31 -1.94 0.66 3.59
N PRO A 32 -1.57 -0.10 4.61
CA PRO A 32 -1.70 0.35 6.02
C PRO A 32 -0.59 1.30 6.48
N LEU A 33 0.42 1.56 5.64
CA LEU A 33 1.55 2.43 5.99
C LEU A 33 1.34 3.87 5.52
N PRO A 34 1.84 4.89 6.22
CA PRO A 34 1.70 6.30 5.82
C PRO A 34 2.65 6.72 4.69
N PHE A 35 3.50 5.83 4.18
CA PHE A 35 4.47 6.11 3.11
C PHE A 35 4.32 5.16 1.92
N ILE A 36 4.73 5.62 0.74
CA ILE A 36 4.82 4.82 -0.49
C ILE A 36 6.25 4.42 -0.84
N LYS A 37 7.26 5.12 -0.33
CA LYS A 37 8.66 4.82 -0.62
C LYS A 37 9.60 5.26 0.49
N LEU A 38 10.55 4.39 0.84
CA LEU A 38 11.69 4.71 1.70
C LEU A 38 12.97 4.63 0.87
N VAL A 39 13.84 5.63 0.98
CA VAL A 39 15.14 5.66 0.28
C VAL A 39 16.25 5.73 1.31
N TYR A 40 17.13 4.75 1.27
CA TYR A 40 18.31 4.66 2.12
C TYR A 40 19.58 4.81 1.29
N GLY A 41 20.65 5.32 1.90
CA GLY A 41 21.96 5.35 1.27
C GLY A 41 23.10 5.00 2.21
N SER A 42 24.16 4.44 1.63
CA SER A 42 25.48 4.26 2.24
C SER A 42 26.54 4.40 1.14
N ASN A 43 27.60 5.18 1.38
CA ASN A 43 28.78 5.31 0.52
C ASN A 43 28.49 5.30 -1.00
N ASN A 44 27.65 6.24 -1.46
CA ASN A 44 27.21 6.42 -2.85
C ASN A 44 26.33 5.31 -3.46
N THR A 45 25.92 4.32 -2.68
CA THR A 45 24.88 3.37 -3.06
C THR A 45 23.53 3.81 -2.49
N GLU A 46 22.47 3.65 -3.29
CA GLU A 46 21.10 3.90 -2.86
C GLU A 46 20.28 2.64 -2.98
N ILE A 47 19.46 2.40 -1.96
CA ILE A 47 18.50 1.30 -1.90
C ILE A 47 17.15 1.94 -1.63
N SER A 48 16.17 1.61 -2.46
CA SER A 48 14.80 2.08 -2.25
C SER A 48 13.84 0.93 -2.03
N PHE A 49 12.91 1.13 -1.11
CA PHE A 49 11.82 0.20 -0.81
C PHE A 49 10.52 0.89 -1.16
N THR A 50 9.85 0.41 -2.21
CA THR A 50 8.61 1.00 -2.73
C THR A 50 7.43 0.10 -2.41
N ILE A 51 6.40 0.65 -1.77
CA ILE A 51 5.16 -0.05 -1.51
C ILE A 51 4.36 -0.13 -2.81
N LYS A 52 4.06 -1.34 -3.27
CA LYS A 52 3.30 -1.59 -4.51
C LYS A 52 1.83 -1.88 -4.26
N GLY A 53 1.48 -2.31 -3.06
CA GLY A 53 0.11 -2.65 -2.69
C GLY A 53 0.05 -3.47 -1.41
N SER A 54 -1.14 -3.97 -1.09
CA SER A 54 -1.41 -4.87 0.02
C SER A 54 -2.26 -6.06 -0.44
N LEU A 55 -2.18 -7.16 0.29
CA LEU A 55 -2.91 -8.40 0.06
C LEU A 55 -3.45 -8.89 1.40
N LYS A 56 -4.66 -9.45 1.43
CA LYS A 56 -5.20 -10.14 2.61
C LYS A 56 -5.29 -11.63 2.30
N ILE A 57 -4.61 -12.45 3.10
CA ILE A 57 -4.55 -13.90 2.95
C ILE A 57 -4.82 -14.53 4.32
N ASN A 58 -5.87 -15.35 4.42
CA ASN A 58 -6.23 -16.08 5.65
C ASN A 58 -6.33 -15.20 6.91
N GLY A 59 -6.80 -13.94 6.76
CA GLY A 59 -6.93 -12.99 7.85
C GLY A 59 -5.67 -12.18 8.15
N SER A 60 -4.50 -12.56 7.63
CA SER A 60 -3.28 -11.76 7.71
C SER A 60 -3.22 -10.74 6.57
N GLU A 61 -2.74 -9.54 6.88
CA GLU A 61 -2.46 -8.48 5.91
C GLU A 61 -0.98 -8.45 5.54
N TYR A 62 -0.70 -8.44 4.25
CA TYR A 62 0.64 -8.43 3.68
C TYR A 62 0.83 -7.18 2.84
N ILE A 63 1.98 -6.54 2.97
CA ILE A 63 2.39 -5.39 2.18
C ILE A 63 3.37 -5.86 1.12
N ILE A 64 3.10 -5.53 -0.13
CA ILE A 64 4.00 -5.82 -1.25
C ILE A 64 5.03 -4.70 -1.30
N VAL A 65 6.29 -5.05 -1.10
CA VAL A 65 7.42 -4.10 -1.07
C VAL A 65 8.44 -4.49 -2.13
N GLU A 66 8.70 -3.59 -3.06
CA GLU A 66 9.74 -3.76 -4.07
C GLU A 66 11.01 -3.06 -3.59
N LYS A 67 12.07 -3.84 -3.37
CA LYS A 67 13.42 -3.32 -3.18
C LYS A 67 14.04 -3.10 -4.54
N THR A 68 14.58 -1.91 -4.74
CA THR A 68 15.38 -1.55 -5.90
C THR A 68 16.76 -1.10 -5.43
N SER A 69 17.79 -1.78 -5.91
CA SER A 69 19.19 -1.38 -5.82
C SER A 69 19.79 -1.25 -7.23
N THR A 70 20.99 -0.73 -7.36
CA THR A 70 21.65 -0.44 -8.66
C THR A 70 21.74 -1.62 -9.61
N LYS A 71 21.61 -2.87 -9.14
CA LYS A 71 21.80 -4.09 -9.93
C LYS A 71 20.63 -5.08 -9.86
N GLU A 72 19.66 -4.85 -8.98
CA GLU A 72 18.68 -5.88 -8.65
C GLU A 72 17.36 -5.27 -8.17
N HIS A 73 16.27 -5.90 -8.61
CA HIS A 73 14.92 -5.68 -8.11
C HIS A 73 14.41 -6.96 -7.47
N THR A 74 13.89 -6.85 -6.26
CA THR A 74 13.31 -8.00 -5.53
C THR A 74 11.99 -7.58 -4.91
N THR A 75 10.96 -8.40 -5.11
CA THR A 75 9.64 -8.19 -4.50
C THR A 75 9.51 -9.02 -3.24
N TYR A 76 9.13 -8.35 -2.16
CA TYR A 76 8.89 -8.89 -0.84
C TYR A 76 7.41 -8.78 -0.47
N PHE A 77 6.94 -9.71 0.35
CA PHE A 77 5.62 -9.70 0.98
C PHE A 77 5.85 -9.62 2.49
N VAL A 78 5.46 -8.51 3.11
CA VAL A 78 5.72 -8.23 4.53
C VAL A 78 4.41 -8.34 5.30
N GLU A 79 4.30 -9.31 6.20
CA GLU A 79 3.12 -9.44 7.07
C GLU A 79 3.09 -8.28 8.08
N CYS A 80 1.99 -7.52 8.14
CA CYS A 80 1.88 -6.27 8.90
C CYS A 80 2.16 -6.44 10.40
N ASP A 81 1.59 -7.48 11.00
CA ASP A 81 1.62 -7.67 12.45
C ASP A 81 2.94 -8.25 12.95
N THR A 82 3.43 -9.28 12.26
CA THR A 82 4.62 -10.02 12.68
C THR A 82 5.90 -9.45 12.08
N ARG A 83 5.78 -8.61 11.03
CA ARG A 83 6.87 -8.12 10.18
C ARG A 83 7.62 -9.23 9.44
N LYS A 84 7.09 -10.45 9.38
CA LYS A 84 7.68 -11.57 8.63
C LYS A 84 7.73 -11.24 7.16
N ILE A 85 8.88 -11.49 6.53
CA ILE A 85 9.09 -11.16 5.12
C ILE A 85 9.25 -12.42 4.32
N PHE A 86 8.47 -12.49 3.25
CA PHE A 86 8.49 -13.56 2.28
C PHE A 86 8.93 -13.01 0.93
N TYR A 87 9.62 -13.82 0.14
CA TYR A 87 9.99 -13.49 -1.24
C TYR A 87 9.94 -14.74 -2.11
N LEU A 88 9.78 -14.55 -3.42
CA LEU A 88 9.84 -15.67 -4.35
C LEU A 88 11.30 -15.92 -4.74
N THR A 89 11.74 -17.16 -4.60
CA THR A 89 13.05 -17.63 -5.10
C THR A 89 12.85 -18.76 -6.09
N LYS A 90 13.81 -18.93 -7.00
CA LYS A 90 13.81 -20.01 -7.99
C LYS A 90 15.00 -20.93 -7.75
N ALA A 91 14.74 -22.23 -7.66
CA ALA A 91 15.76 -23.27 -7.66
C ALA A 91 15.22 -24.45 -8.48
N ASP A 92 16.05 -25.04 -9.34
CA ASP A 92 15.70 -26.21 -10.17
C ASP A 92 14.36 -26.05 -10.92
N ASP A 93 14.17 -24.91 -11.60
CA ASP A 93 12.96 -24.54 -12.34
C ASP A 93 11.64 -24.52 -11.52
N LYS A 94 11.74 -24.59 -10.19
CA LYS A 94 10.63 -24.49 -9.25
C LYS A 94 10.67 -23.17 -8.50
N GLN A 95 9.49 -22.62 -8.21
CA GLN A 95 9.34 -21.43 -7.38
C GLN A 95 9.08 -21.83 -5.94
N TYR A 96 9.84 -21.23 -5.02
CA TYR A 96 9.70 -21.41 -3.59
C TYR A 96 9.44 -20.08 -2.90
N LEU A 97 8.71 -20.14 -1.80
CA LEU A 97 8.55 -19.00 -0.90
C LEU A 97 9.74 -19.00 0.08
N GLY A 98 10.70 -18.11 -0.15
CA GLY A 98 11.78 -17.83 0.78
C GLY A 98 11.29 -16.96 1.95
N PHE A 99 11.87 -17.18 3.12
CA PHE A 99 11.69 -16.33 4.30
C PHE A 99 12.98 -15.54 4.56
N SER A 100 12.88 -14.24 4.80
CA SER A 100 14.04 -13.41 5.15
C SER A 100 13.77 -12.60 6.41
N GLY A 101 14.60 -12.78 7.43
CA GLY A 101 14.58 -11.89 8.59
C GLY A 101 15.25 -10.53 8.32
N ILE A 102 16.10 -10.44 7.28
CA ILE A 102 17.08 -9.37 7.07
C ILE A 102 16.42 -7.98 6.81
N TYR A 103 15.17 -7.91 6.35
CA TYR A 103 14.49 -6.62 6.09
C TYR A 103 13.41 -6.25 7.13
N THR A 104 13.31 -6.99 8.24
CA THR A 104 12.36 -6.71 9.35
C THR A 104 12.66 -5.38 10.06
N VAL A 105 13.81 -4.78 9.74
CA VAL A 105 14.33 -3.55 10.30
C VAL A 105 13.61 -2.29 9.83
N LEU A 106 12.85 -2.29 8.74
CA LEU A 106 12.49 -1.04 8.06
C LEU A 106 11.49 -0.15 8.82
N TRP A 107 10.49 -0.74 9.51
CA TRP A 107 9.51 0.02 10.28
C TRP A 107 8.82 -0.82 11.38
N PHE A 108 8.18 -0.13 12.31
CA PHE A 108 7.28 -0.66 13.34
C PHE A 108 5.94 0.06 13.27
N THR A 109 4.83 -0.71 13.24
CA THR A 109 3.46 -0.18 13.25
C THR A 109 2.91 0.08 14.65
N LYS A 110 3.64 -0.36 15.68
CA LYS A 110 3.32 -0.13 17.10
C LYS A 110 4.59 0.25 17.83
N PRO A 111 4.53 1.20 18.79
CA PRO A 111 5.69 1.52 19.61
C PRO A 111 6.06 0.29 20.47
N PRO A 112 7.31 -0.17 20.41
CA PRO A 112 7.77 -1.21 21.31
C PRO A 112 7.90 -0.68 22.75
N LYS A 113 7.94 -1.58 23.73
CA LYS A 113 8.19 -1.26 25.14
C LYS A 113 9.68 -1.23 25.46
N ALA A 114 10.05 -0.50 26.50
CA ALA A 114 11.44 -0.46 26.94
C ALA A 114 11.88 -1.86 27.39
N ASN A 115 13.08 -2.26 26.98
CA ASN A 115 13.65 -3.60 27.20
C ASN A 115 12.89 -4.74 26.51
N GLU A 116 11.96 -4.45 25.59
CA GLU A 116 11.31 -5.47 24.79
C GLU A 116 12.31 -6.10 23.81
N THR A 117 12.28 -7.43 23.72
CA THR A 117 13.00 -8.17 22.69
C THR A 117 12.12 -8.33 21.47
N VAL A 118 12.56 -7.79 20.34
CA VAL A 118 11.81 -7.84 19.08
C VAL A 118 12.61 -8.63 18.03
N PRO A 119 11.93 -9.43 17.19
CA PRO A 119 12.60 -10.07 16.06
C PRO A 119 13.11 -9.00 15.11
N ILE A 120 14.39 -9.09 14.78
CA ILE A 120 15.05 -8.18 13.85
C ILE A 120 16.20 -8.90 13.15
N LEU A 121 16.37 -8.64 11.86
CA LEU A 121 17.33 -9.35 11.02
C LEU A 121 17.12 -10.87 11.14
N ASP A 122 18.21 -11.63 11.18
CA ASP A 122 18.27 -13.08 11.42
C ASP A 122 18.17 -13.47 12.91
N HIS A 123 18.10 -12.50 13.83
CA HIS A 123 18.12 -12.71 15.29
C HIS A 123 17.03 -11.88 16.00
N TYR A 124 17.43 -11.14 17.03
CA TYR A 124 16.60 -10.30 17.87
C TYR A 124 17.35 -9.01 18.20
N GLY A 125 16.60 -7.99 18.60
CA GLY A 125 17.15 -6.77 19.17
C GLY A 125 16.41 -6.38 20.43
N VAL A 126 17.08 -5.63 21.28
CA VAL A 126 16.52 -5.12 22.54
C VAL A 126 16.26 -3.63 22.40
N VAL A 127 15.01 -3.24 22.66
CA VAL A 127 14.58 -1.85 22.61
C VAL A 127 15.18 -1.10 23.80
N SER A 128 15.84 0.01 23.51
CA SER A 128 16.51 0.86 24.47
C SER A 128 16.11 2.32 24.24
N ASN A 129 16.13 3.15 25.29
CA ASN A 129 15.91 4.60 25.18
C ASN A 129 14.69 4.97 24.29
N ILE A 130 13.49 4.88 24.87
CA ILE A 130 12.26 5.32 24.21
C ILE A 130 12.03 6.79 24.52
N TYR A 131 11.74 7.56 23.48
CA TYR A 131 11.32 8.95 23.52
C TYR A 131 9.94 9.09 22.88
N ASP A 132 9.33 10.27 22.99
CA ASP A 132 7.97 10.51 22.49
C ASP A 132 7.82 10.19 20.99
N ASN A 133 8.84 10.52 20.19
CA ASN A 133 8.82 10.40 18.72
C ASN A 133 9.96 9.54 18.16
N SER A 134 10.68 8.80 19.00
CA SER A 134 11.78 7.95 18.52
C SER A 134 12.13 6.88 19.54
N PHE A 135 12.82 5.84 19.09
CA PHE A 135 13.43 4.89 19.99
C PHE A 135 14.72 4.36 19.40
N ASN A 136 15.55 3.76 20.25
CA ASN A 136 16.72 3.03 19.83
C ASN A 136 16.50 1.53 20.04
N LEU A 137 17.16 0.74 19.23
CA LEU A 137 17.18 -0.69 19.39
C LEU A 137 18.62 -1.14 19.20
N ARG A 138 19.10 -2.02 20.07
CA ARG A 138 20.41 -2.65 19.88
C ARG A 138 20.18 -4.05 19.34
N ASP A 139 20.73 -4.37 18.18
CA ASP A 139 20.62 -5.71 17.62
C ASP A 139 21.51 -6.71 18.38
N TYR A 140 21.38 -7.98 18.02
CA TYR A 140 22.18 -9.09 18.55
C TYR A 140 23.70 -8.85 18.42
N TYR A 141 24.13 -8.14 17.39
CA TYR A 141 25.54 -7.83 17.12
C TYR A 141 26.04 -6.58 17.86
N GLY A 142 25.19 -5.93 18.64
CA GLY A 142 25.53 -4.73 19.41
C GLY A 142 25.46 -3.43 18.61
N VAL A 143 24.96 -3.47 17.37
CA VAL A 143 24.76 -2.28 16.53
C VAL A 143 23.51 -1.55 17.01
N ASN A 144 23.60 -0.23 17.13
CA ASN A 144 22.44 0.59 17.45
C ASN A 144 21.67 0.95 16.17
N LEU A 145 20.37 0.70 16.20
CA LEU A 145 19.38 1.07 15.20
C LEU A 145 18.56 2.22 15.78
N HIS A 146 18.42 3.29 15.00
CA HIS A 146 17.60 4.43 15.37
C HIS A 146 16.31 4.42 14.56
N TYR A 147 15.19 4.67 15.24
CA TYR A 147 13.85 4.74 14.66
C TYR A 147 13.20 6.06 14.99
N GLU A 148 12.61 6.70 13.98
CA GLU A 148 11.88 7.97 14.11
C GLU A 148 10.41 7.77 13.76
N LYS A 149 9.54 8.45 14.50
CA LYS A 149 8.09 8.44 14.28
C LYS A 149 7.75 9.26 13.05
N VAL A 150 7.01 8.64 12.14
CA VAL A 150 6.48 9.20 10.90
C VAL A 150 5.00 8.89 10.90
N ASP A 151 4.19 9.89 11.26
CA ASP A 151 2.75 9.69 11.51
C ASP A 151 2.54 8.60 12.60
N ASP A 152 1.76 7.56 12.35
CA ASP A 152 1.49 6.49 13.32
C ASP A 152 2.49 5.31 13.27
N VAL A 153 3.56 5.38 12.47
CA VAL A 153 4.57 4.32 12.38
C VAL A 153 5.97 4.83 12.72
N TYR A 154 6.85 3.95 13.15
CA TYR A 154 8.26 4.25 13.38
C TYR A 154 9.09 3.70 12.24
N VAL A 155 9.88 4.53 11.57
CA VAL A 155 10.71 4.15 10.42
C VAL A 155 12.17 4.15 10.84
N LEU A 156 12.95 3.19 10.34
CA LEU A 156 14.40 3.14 10.56
C LEU A 156 15.04 4.41 9.97
N SER A 157 15.67 5.22 10.80
CA SER A 157 16.41 6.40 10.36
C SER A 157 17.89 6.07 10.10
N SER A 158 18.48 5.17 10.89
CA SER A 158 19.87 4.72 10.67
C SER A 158 20.18 3.34 11.21
N TYR A 159 20.98 2.57 10.46
CA TYR A 159 21.56 1.29 10.85
C TYR A 159 23.01 1.20 10.34
N GLY A 160 23.99 1.31 11.25
CA GLY A 160 25.40 1.41 10.88
C GLY A 160 25.66 2.60 9.93
N GLU A 161 26.20 2.34 8.75
CA GLU A 161 26.43 3.35 7.71
C GLU A 161 25.19 3.65 6.85
N LEU A 162 24.14 2.82 6.94
CA LEU A 162 22.91 3.00 6.18
C LEU A 162 22.05 4.07 6.84
N LYS A 163 21.75 5.14 6.10
CA LYS A 163 20.92 6.26 6.59
C LYS A 163 19.71 6.48 5.69
N LEU A 164 18.58 6.81 6.30
CA LEU A 164 17.38 7.24 5.60
C LEU A 164 17.65 8.61 4.95
N LYS A 165 17.52 8.67 3.63
CA LYS A 165 17.72 9.88 2.83
C LYS A 165 16.41 10.59 2.53
N ASN A 166 15.35 9.82 2.24
CA ASN A 166 14.08 10.36 1.83
C ASN A 166 12.92 9.42 2.17
N ILE A 167 11.79 10.00 2.54
CA ILE A 167 10.50 9.33 2.71
C ILE A 167 9.51 9.97 1.75
N VAL A 168 8.94 9.18 0.85
CA VAL A 168 7.80 9.63 0.06
C VAL A 168 6.54 9.22 0.81
N LEU A 169 5.93 10.19 1.47
CA LEU A 169 4.66 10.00 2.18
C LEU A 169 3.53 9.77 1.18
N LYS A 170 2.48 9.08 1.65
CA LYS A 170 1.21 9.09 0.93
C LYS A 170 0.63 10.49 0.98
N GLU A 171 0.00 10.90 -0.12
CA GLU A 171 -0.89 12.05 -0.04
C GLU A 171 -2.05 11.73 0.91
N GLY A 172 -2.08 12.40 2.06
CA GLY A 172 -3.28 12.48 2.88
C GLY A 172 -4.44 13.03 2.04
N GLY A 173 -5.63 12.46 2.22
CA GLY A 173 -6.83 12.89 1.47
C GLY A 173 -7.01 12.24 0.10
N LEU A 174 -6.21 11.23 -0.29
CA LEU A 174 -6.48 10.42 -1.48
C LEU A 174 -7.88 9.80 -1.46
N MET A 175 -8.37 9.35 -0.29
CA MET A 175 -9.75 8.86 -0.15
C MET A 175 -10.79 9.95 -0.43
N GLU A 176 -10.65 11.15 0.14
CA GLU A 176 -11.57 12.26 -0.10
C GLU A 176 -11.54 12.71 -1.56
N LYS A 177 -10.34 12.85 -2.15
CA LYS A 177 -10.18 13.19 -3.57
C LYS A 177 -10.76 12.12 -4.49
N SER A 178 -10.56 10.83 -4.18
CA SER A 178 -11.06 9.71 -4.97
C SER A 178 -12.59 9.58 -4.87
N LEU A 179 -13.17 9.71 -3.67
CA LEU A 179 -14.63 9.76 -3.48
C LEU A 179 -15.25 10.95 -4.22
N THR A 180 -14.63 12.12 -4.12
CA THR A 180 -15.05 13.33 -4.84
C THR A 180 -15.01 13.07 -6.35
N TYR A 181 -13.96 12.42 -6.84
CA TYR A 181 -13.84 12.07 -8.26
C TYR A 181 -14.89 11.06 -8.72
N ILE A 182 -15.16 10.00 -7.93
CA ILE A 182 -16.23 9.03 -8.18
C ILE A 182 -17.59 9.71 -8.22
N LEU A 183 -17.86 10.64 -7.29
CA LEU A 183 -19.08 11.45 -7.24
C LEU A 183 -19.23 12.32 -8.49
N ILE A 184 -18.17 13.02 -8.91
CA ILE A 184 -18.19 13.87 -10.11
C ILE A 184 -18.46 13.03 -11.35
N VAL A 185 -17.72 11.93 -11.54
CA VAL A 185 -17.90 11.04 -12.69
C VAL A 185 -19.32 10.44 -12.68
N GLY A 186 -19.81 10.00 -11.52
CA GLY A 186 -21.15 9.47 -11.36
C GLY A 186 -22.24 10.48 -11.72
N LEU A 187 -22.12 11.73 -11.25
CA LEU A 187 -23.07 12.79 -11.57
C LEU A 187 -23.09 13.12 -13.07
N VAL A 188 -21.91 13.29 -13.67
CA VAL A 188 -21.79 13.60 -15.11
C VAL A 188 -22.33 12.47 -15.97
N ALA A 189 -21.97 11.22 -15.66
CA ALA A 189 -22.46 10.05 -16.39
C ALA A 189 -23.99 9.91 -16.26
N THR A 190 -24.54 10.11 -15.06
CA THR A 190 -25.99 10.02 -14.83
C THR A 190 -26.75 11.11 -15.61
N ALA A 191 -26.23 12.34 -15.64
CA ALA A 191 -26.85 13.43 -16.39
C ALA A 191 -26.85 13.17 -17.91
N LEU A 192 -25.74 12.65 -18.46
CA LEU A 192 -25.61 12.28 -19.86
C LEU A 192 -26.57 11.13 -20.23
N ILE A 193 -26.64 10.09 -19.40
CA ILE A 193 -27.52 8.94 -19.62
C ILE A 193 -28.99 9.36 -19.54
N LEU A 194 -29.39 10.14 -18.54
CA LEU A 194 -30.77 10.63 -18.40
C LEU A 194 -31.20 11.50 -19.59
N SER A 195 -30.31 12.39 -20.06
CA SER A 195 -30.62 13.25 -21.21
C SER A 195 -30.76 12.46 -22.50
N THR A 196 -29.91 11.47 -22.74
CA THR A 196 -30.03 10.55 -23.89
C THR A 196 -31.27 9.67 -23.80
N ASP A 197 -31.58 9.13 -22.62
CA ASP A 197 -32.78 8.32 -22.38
C ASP A 197 -34.07 9.10 -22.65
N LEU A 198 -34.13 10.36 -22.22
CA LEU A 198 -35.26 11.26 -22.48
C LEU A 198 -35.46 11.53 -23.97
N ILE A 199 -34.36 11.73 -24.72
CA ILE A 199 -34.40 11.92 -26.18
C ILE A 199 -34.88 10.63 -26.85
N LEU A 200 -34.33 9.47 -26.46
CA LEU A 200 -34.73 8.16 -27.01
C LEU A 200 -36.21 7.87 -26.75
N LEU A 201 -36.69 8.11 -25.53
CA LEU A 201 -38.09 7.98 -25.14
C LEU A 201 -38.99 8.86 -26.01
N ARG A 202 -38.60 10.11 -26.26
CA ARG A 202 -39.35 11.02 -27.15
C ARG A 202 -39.41 10.50 -28.59
N ILE A 203 -38.30 10.03 -29.14
CA ILE A 203 -38.25 9.51 -30.52
C ILE A 203 -39.09 8.25 -30.66
N LEU A 204 -38.94 7.30 -29.72
CA LEU A 204 -39.65 6.03 -29.77
C LEU A 204 -41.15 6.20 -29.58
N ARG A 205 -41.60 7.11 -28.69
CA ARG A 205 -43.02 7.46 -28.53
C ARG A 205 -43.63 8.16 -29.74
N ARG A 206 -42.84 8.81 -30.60
CA ARG A 206 -43.33 9.40 -31.86
C ARG A 206 -43.44 8.38 -33.00
N LYS A 207 -42.77 7.24 -32.88
CA LYS A 207 -42.76 6.15 -33.87
C LYS A 207 -43.70 4.98 -33.52
N THR A 208 -44.28 4.99 -32.32
CA THR A 208 -45.32 4.05 -31.87
C THR A 208 -46.66 4.75 -31.87
#